data_AF-A0A963S4I3-F1
#
_entry.id   AF-A0A963S4I3-F1
#
_cell.length_a   1.000
_cell.length_b   1.000
_cell.length_c   1.000
_cell.angle_alpha   90.00
_cell.angle_beta   90.00
_cell.angle_gamma   90.00
#
_symmetry.space_group_name_H-M   'P 1'
#
loop_
_entity.id
_entity.type
_entity.pdbx_description
1 polymer ?
#
loop_
_entity_poly.entity_id
_entity_poly.type
_entity_poly.pdbx_seq_one_letter_code
_entity_poly.pdbx_strand_id
1 'polypeptide(L)' 'MGNLKVTMTDVNGETKTFDNVEEGTSLMELGKQNGVAGIMGDCGGGCACATCHVYVDAVWKDKVGAPNEQETSM' A
#
# COMPACT_ATOMS: atom_id res chain seq x y z
N MET A 1 -9.60 6.55 16.18
CA MET A 1 -10.46 5.36 15.96
C MET A 1 -10.61 5.24 14.47
N GLY A 2 -9.87 4.34 13.83
CA GLY A 2 -9.97 4.15 12.40
C GLY A 2 -11.31 3.54 12.01
N ASN A 3 -11.78 3.91 10.83
CA ASN A 3 -13.09 3.56 10.26
C ASN A 3 -12.96 2.86 8.91
N LEU A 4 -11.73 2.65 8.41
CA LEU A 4 -11.48 2.02 7.13
C LEU A 4 -11.12 0.53 7.28
N LYS A 5 -11.43 -0.23 6.24
CA LYS A 5 -11.05 -1.63 6.08
C LYS A 5 -10.18 -1.78 4.85
N VAL A 6 -9.02 -2.40 5.00
CA VAL A 6 -8.05 -2.60 3.92
C VAL A 6 -7.71 -4.08 3.82
N THR A 7 -7.71 -4.62 2.60
CA THR A 7 -7.28 -5.98 2.32
C THR A 7 -6.06 -5.94 1.41
N MET A 8 -5.02 -6.71 1.74
CA MET A 8 -3.79 -6.82 0.97
C MET A 8 -3.49 -8.30 0.72
N THR A 9 -3.13 -8.64 -0.51
CA THR A 9 -2.58 -9.94 -0.86
C THR A 9 -1.08 -9.77 -1.08
N ASP A 10 -0.28 -10.52 -0.34
CA ASP A 10 1.17 -10.42 -0.40
C ASP A 10 1.77 -11.21 -1.58
N VAL A 11 3.08 -11.10 -1.75
CA VAL A 11 3.81 -11.78 -2.84
C VAL A 11 3.82 -13.30 -2.75
N ASN A 12 3.47 -13.87 -1.60
CA ASN A 12 3.32 -15.32 -1.40
C ASN A 12 1.88 -15.79 -1.64
N GLY A 13 0.96 -14.86 -1.96
CA GLY A 13 -0.46 -15.13 -2.12
C GLY A 13 -1.26 -15.14 -0.82
N GLU A 14 -0.64 -14.79 0.32
CA GLU A 14 -1.35 -14.70 1.59
C GLU A 14 -2.17 -13.41 1.62
N THR A 15 -3.48 -13.53 1.91
CA THR A 15 -4.36 -12.37 2.02
C THR A 15 -4.58 -11.99 3.47
N LYS A 16 -4.27 -10.74 3.81
CA LYS A 16 -4.45 -10.15 5.14
C LYS A 16 -5.48 -9.03 5.06
N THR A 17 -6.33 -8.94 6.08
CA THR A 17 -7.35 -7.90 6.19
C THR A 17 -7.16 -7.15 7.49
N PHE A 18 -7.16 -5.83 7.38
CA PHE A 18 -6.97 -4.88 8.47
C PHE A 18 -8.27 -4.09 8.66
N ASP A 19 -8.88 -4.22 9.83
CA ASP A 19 -10.05 -3.45 10.23
C ASP A 19 -9.64 -2.23 11.08
N ASN A 20 -10.49 -1.21 11.12
CA ASN A 20 -10.27 0.04 11.88
C ASN A 20 -8.96 0.77 11.52
N VAL A 21 -8.60 0.80 10.24
CA VAL A 21 -7.47 1.59 9.73
C VAL A 21 -7.84 3.07 9.78
N GLU A 22 -6.91 3.90 10.27
CA GLU A 22 -7.10 5.35 10.40
C GLU A 22 -6.99 6.04 9.03
N GLU A 23 -7.91 6.95 8.75
CA GLU A 23 -7.83 7.82 7.56
C GLU A 23 -6.49 8.58 7.54
N GLY A 24 -5.87 8.65 6.37
CA GLY A 24 -4.54 9.24 6.20
C GLY A 24 -3.37 8.25 6.36
N THR A 25 -3.62 7.04 6.89
CA THR A 25 -2.58 5.98 6.88
C THR A 25 -2.30 5.53 5.45
N SER A 26 -1.05 5.59 5.01
CA SER A 26 -0.68 5.08 3.68
C SER A 26 -0.65 3.54 3.65
N LEU A 27 -0.93 2.94 2.48
CA LEU A 27 -0.85 1.48 2.32
C LEU A 27 0.58 0.95 2.56
N MET A 28 1.59 1.75 2.24
CA MET A 28 2.99 1.44 2.52
C MET A 28 3.25 1.32 4.03
N GLU A 29 2.81 2.30 4.82
CA GLU A 29 2.97 2.28 6.28
C GLU A 29 2.22 1.11 6.90
N LEU A 30 0.95 0.90 6.50
CA LEU A 30 0.14 -0.21 6.98
C LEU A 30 0.82 -1.55 6.70
N GLY A 31 1.26 -1.77 5.46
CA GLY A 31 1.91 -3.00 5.03
C GLY A 31 3.23 -3.24 5.76
N LYS A 32 4.07 -2.20 5.89
CA LYS A 32 5.36 -2.27 6.58
C LYS A 32 5.20 -2.56 8.07
N GLN A 33 4.30 -1.85 8.76
CA GLN A 33 4.08 -2.02 10.20
C GLN A 33 3.51 -3.40 10.56
N ASN A 34 2.74 -4.01 9.65
CA ASN A 34 2.12 -5.31 9.86
C ASN A 34 2.87 -6.48 9.19
N GLY A 35 4.07 -6.23 8.63
CA GLY A 35 4.89 -7.27 8.03
C GLY A 35 4.22 -7.97 6.83
N VAL A 36 3.56 -7.20 5.95
CA VAL A 36 3.06 -7.71 4.67
C VAL A 36 4.26 -8.00 3.77
N ALA A 37 4.42 -9.26 3.33
CA ALA A 37 5.58 -9.65 2.54
C ALA A 37 5.62 -8.89 1.20
N GLY A 38 6.81 -8.39 0.85
CA GLY A 38 7.02 -7.59 -0.35
C GLY A 38 6.84 -6.07 -0.16
N ILE A 39 6.32 -5.61 0.99
CA ILE A 39 6.23 -4.18 1.32
C ILE A 39 7.34 -3.83 2.32
N MET A 40 8.44 -3.27 1.82
CA MET A 40 9.60 -2.88 2.64
C MET A 40 9.61 -1.38 2.94
N GLY A 41 9.28 -0.54 1.94
CA GLY A 41 9.22 0.91 2.08
C GLY A 41 10.54 1.51 2.59
N ASP A 42 11.64 1.22 1.90
CA ASP A 42 13.00 1.53 2.37
C ASP A 42 13.29 3.03 2.43
N CYS A 43 12.72 3.81 1.50
CA CYS A 43 12.83 5.27 1.52
C CYS A 43 11.88 5.96 2.52
N GLY A 44 11.05 5.21 3.25
CA GLY A 44 10.10 5.76 4.20
C GLY A 44 9.03 6.68 3.60
N GLY A 45 8.68 6.49 2.32
CA GLY A 45 7.69 7.32 1.63
C GLY A 45 8.26 8.55 0.91
N GLY A 46 9.58 8.69 0.86
CA GLY A 46 10.25 9.79 0.14
C GLY A 46 10.24 9.67 -1.39
N CYS A 47 9.47 8.75 -1.99
CA CYS A 47 9.42 8.50 -3.43
C CYS A 47 10.81 8.34 -4.09
N ALA A 48 11.71 7.62 -3.41
CA ALA A 48 13.10 7.40 -3.82
C ALA A 48 13.47 5.91 -3.95
N CYS A 49 12.48 5.03 -3.89
CA CYS A 49 12.61 3.59 -4.10
C CYS A 49 11.31 3.05 -4.73
N ALA A 50 11.27 1.77 -5.07
CA ALA A 50 10.07 1.08 -5.56
C ALA A 50 9.60 -0.06 -4.63
N THR A 51 10.14 -0.17 -3.41
CA THR A 51 9.91 -1.33 -2.53
C THR A 51 8.58 -1.32 -1.78
N CYS A 52 7.68 -0.41 -2.14
CA CYS A 52 6.27 -0.39 -1.71
C CYS A 52 5.29 -0.52 -2.88
N HIS A 53 5.77 -0.93 -4.07
CA HIS A 53 4.92 -1.13 -5.24
C HIS A 53 3.80 -2.14 -4.96
N VAL A 54 2.59 -1.82 -5.41
CA VAL A 54 1.39 -2.65 -5.24
C VAL A 54 0.54 -2.64 -6.51
N TYR A 55 -0.28 -3.67 -6.66
CA TYR A 55 -1.38 -3.67 -7.62
C TYR A 55 -2.67 -3.27 -6.91
N VAL A 56 -3.33 -2.23 -7.43
CA VAL A 56 -4.65 -1.80 -6.96
C VAL A 56 -5.72 -2.61 -7.68
N ASP A 57 -6.64 -3.19 -6.91
CA ASP A 57 -7.79 -3.91 -7.45
C ASP A 57 -8.61 -2.99 -8.38
N ALA A 58 -9.12 -3.57 -9.47
CA ALA A 58 -9.83 -2.84 -10.51
C ALA A 58 -10.96 -1.95 -9.97
N VAL A 59 -11.69 -2.39 -8.92
CA VAL A 59 -12.80 -1.61 -8.36
C VAL A 59 -12.36 -0.34 -7.63
N TRP A 60 -11.07 -0.22 -7.30
CA TRP A 60 -10.49 0.91 -6.60
C TRP A 60 -9.63 1.81 -7.48
N LYS A 61 -9.26 1.37 -8.70
CA LYS A 61 -8.34 2.11 -9.58
C LYS A 61 -8.77 3.56 -9.83
N ASP A 62 -10.05 3.79 -10.13
CA ASP A 62 -10.53 5.15 -10.43
C ASP A 62 -10.52 6.07 -9.20
N LYS A 63 -10.62 5.50 -7.98
CA LYS A 63 -10.60 6.26 -6.73
C LYS A 63 -9.18 6.57 -6.26
N VAL A 64 -8.26 5.62 -6.43
CA VAL A 64 -6.85 5.78 -6.04
C VAL A 64 -6.11 6.64 -7.06
N GLY A 65 -6.45 6.51 -8.34
CA GLY A 65 -5.78 7.20 -9.42
C GLY A 65 -4.54 6.45 -9.94
N ALA A 66 -3.94 7.03 -10.98
CA ALA A 66 -2.68 6.56 -11.54
C ALA A 66 -1.48 7.14 -10.78
N PRO A 67 -0.33 6.46 -10.75
CA PRO A 67 0.91 7.04 -10.23
C PRO A 67 1.28 8.30 -11.00
N ASN A 68 1.90 9.25 -10.31
CA ASN A 68 2.43 10.45 -10.95
C ASN A 68 3.75 10.15 -11.73
N GLU A 69 4.31 11.16 -12.39
CA GLU A 69 5.54 11.01 -13.20
C GLU A 69 6.75 10.56 -12.36
N GLN A 70 6.87 11.07 -11.12
CA GLN A 70 7.96 10.73 -10.22
C GLN A 70 7.84 9.28 -9.76
N GLU A 71 6.64 8.84 -9.37
CA GLU A 71 6.35 7.46 -8.98
C GLU A 71 6.54 6.48 -10.13
N THR A 72 6.21 6.89 -11.37
CA THR A 72 6.36 6.04 -12.57
C THR A 72 7.83 5.86 -12.98
N SER A 73 8.71 6.79 -12.60
CA SER A 73 10.13 6.75 -12.96
C SER A 73 10.99 5.89 -12.03
N MET A 74 10.40 5.31 -10.98
CA MET A 74 11.08 4.48 -9.98
C MET A 74 11.19 3.02 -10.38
#